data_AF-H6QU16-F1
#
_entry.id   AF-H6QU16-F1
#
_cell.length_a   1.000
_cell.length_b   1.000
_cell.length_c   1.000
_cell.angle_alpha   90.00
_cell.angle_beta   90.00
_cell.angle_gamma   90.00
#
_symmetry.space_group_name_H-M   'P 1'
#
loop_
_entity.id
_entity.type
_entity.pdbx_description
1 polymer ?
#
loop_
_entity_poly.entity_id
_entity_poly.type
_entity_poly.pdbx_seq_one_letter_code
_entity_poly.pdbx_strand_id
1 'polypeptide(L)' 'MPMVTSSATHSYRYTDNGGMELFSGKGKLDVLERRVYPEDMMPTPERPT' A
#
# COMPACT_ATOMS: atom_id res chain seq x y z
N MET A 1 -3.84 -11.12 8.17
CA MET A 1 -3.64 -10.13 7.09
C MET A 1 -3.66 -8.75 7.74
N PRO A 2 -2.67 -7.87 7.50
CA PRO A 2 -2.73 -6.51 8.01
C PRO A 2 -3.93 -5.78 7.38
N MET A 3 -4.85 -5.30 8.22
CA MET A 3 -6.00 -4.52 7.75
C MET A 3 -5.65 -3.03 7.78
N VAL A 4 -5.83 -2.38 6.63
CA VAL A 4 -5.69 -0.93 6.46
C VAL A 4 -7.08 -0.34 6.25
N THR A 5 -7.41 0.70 7.01
CA THR A 5 -8.60 1.51 6.79
C THR A 5 -8.17 2.85 6.21
N SER A 6 -8.83 3.28 5.12
CA SER A 6 -8.44 4.47 4.36
C SER A 6 -9.62 5.41 4.16
N SER A 7 -9.39 6.70 4.38
CA SER A 7 -10.27 7.82 4.03
C SER A 7 -9.63 8.67 2.93
N ALA A 8 -10.31 9.74 2.49
CA ALA A 8 -9.77 10.65 1.48
C ALA A 8 -8.44 11.32 1.93
N THR A 9 -8.30 11.61 3.23
CA THR A 9 -7.17 12.40 3.77
C THR A 9 -6.23 11.59 4.64
N HIS A 10 -6.69 10.51 5.28
CA HIS A 10 -5.88 9.74 6.22
C HIS A 10 -6.05 8.23 5.99
N SER A 11 -5.03 7.46 6.30
CA SER A 11 -5.11 6.00 6.32
C SER A 11 -4.41 5.46 7.55
N TYR A 12 -4.99 4.45 8.16
CA TYR A 12 -4.49 3.82 9.38
C TYR A 12 -4.32 2.32 9.17
N ARG A 13 -3.31 1.75 9.84
CA ARG A 13 -3.11 0.30 9.90
C ARG A 13 -3.34 -0.21 11.32
N TYR A 14 -3.86 -1.42 11.43
CA TYR A 14 -3.87 -2.14 12.70
C TYR A 14 -2.46 -2.61 13.05
N THR A 15 -2.09 -2.49 14.32
CA THR A 15 -0.85 -3.03 14.87
C THR A 15 -1.12 -4.34 15.61
N ASP A 16 -0.07 -5.17 15.73
CA ASP A 16 -0.17 -6.46 16.41
C ASP A 16 -0.51 -6.33 17.91
N ASN A 17 -0.28 -5.14 18.48
CA ASN A 17 -0.64 -4.79 19.86
C ASN A 17 -2.12 -4.37 20.01
N GLY A 18 -2.94 -4.52 18.97
CA GLY A 18 -4.35 -4.15 18.96
C GLY A 18 -4.61 -2.63 18.81
N GLY A 19 -3.57 -1.85 18.51
CA GLY A 19 -3.67 -0.41 18.29
C GLY A 19 -3.86 -0.04 16.82
N MET A 20 -4.00 1.26 16.57
CA MET A 20 -4.03 1.83 15.22
C MET A 20 -2.92 2.86 15.05
N GLU A 21 -2.19 2.78 13.93
CA GLU A 21 -1.13 3.72 13.58
C GLU A 21 -1.44 4.43 12.28
N LEU A 22 -1.07 5.71 12.19
CA LEU A 22 -1.15 6.47 10.94
C LEU A 22 -0.22 5.84 9.91
N PHE A 23 -0.82 5.35 8.82
CA PHE A 23 -0.12 4.73 7.71
C PHE A 23 0.16 5.73 6.58
N SER A 24 -0.78 6.64 6.32
CA SER A 24 -0.60 7.72 5.36
C SER A 24 -1.39 8.97 5.76
N GLY A 25 -0.72 10.13 5.74
CA GLY A 25 -1.35 11.45 5.90
C GLY A 25 -1.91 12.04 4.61
N LYS A 26 -1.84 11.31 3.49
CA LYS A 26 -2.46 11.67 2.21
C LYS A 26 -3.66 10.77 1.86
N GLY A 27 -3.99 9.84 2.75
CA GLY A 27 -5.18 9.01 2.64
C GLY A 27 -5.12 7.98 1.51
N LYS A 28 -6.29 7.69 0.96
CA LYS A 28 -6.54 6.56 0.05
C LYS A 28 -5.69 6.59 -1.21
N LEU A 29 -5.46 7.75 -1.82
CA LEU A 29 -4.73 7.85 -3.08
C LEU A 29 -3.28 7.38 -2.93
N ASP A 30 -2.58 7.87 -1.92
CA ASP A 30 -1.20 7.46 -1.63
C ASP A 30 -1.12 5.96 -1.25
N VAL A 31 -2.15 5.40 -0.61
CA VAL A 31 -2.23 3.95 -0.37
C VAL A 31 -2.41 3.16 -1.66
N LEU A 32 -3.21 3.65 -2.61
CA LEU A 32 -3.44 3.01 -3.90
C LEU A 32 -2.20 3.06 -4.80
N GLU A 33 -1.47 4.18 -4.80
CA GLU A 33 -0.23 4.35 -5.55
C GLU A 33 0.89 3.42 -5.08
N ARG A 34 0.90 3.07 -3.80
CA ARG A 34 1.86 2.11 -3.21
C ARG A 34 1.46 0.66 -3.40
N ARG A 35 0.31 0.36 -4.00
CA ARG A 35 -0.08 -1.02 -4.29
C ARG A 35 0.85 -1.56 -5.38
N VAL A 36 1.61 -2.58 -5.02
CA VAL A 36 2.35 -3.37 -6.00
C VAL A 36 1.40 -4.44 -6.53
N TYR A 37 1.12 -4.40 -7.83
CA TYR A 37 0.38 -5.48 -8.47
C TYR A 37 1.35 -6.63 -8.77
N PRO A 38 0.94 -7.91 -8.66
CA PRO A 38 1.77 -9.05 -9.01
C PRO A 38 2.41 -8.95 -10.41
N GLU A 39 1.70 -8.31 -11.34
CA GLU A 39 2.10 -8.01 -12.71
C GLU A 39 3.33 -7.07 -12.76
N ASP A 40 3.44 -6.13 -11.81
CA ASP A 40 4.59 -5.23 -11.67
C ASP A 40 5.80 -5.91 -11.01
N MET A 41 5.60 -7.08 -10.40
CA MET A 41 6.68 -7.87 -9.80
C MET A 41 7.36 -8.81 -10.81
N MET A 42 6.83 -8.94 -12.02
CA MET A 42 7.46 -9.75 -13.05
C MET A 42 8.69 -9.02 -13.61
N PRO A 43 9.87 -9.66 -13.68
CA PRO A 43 11.02 -9.06 -14.34
C PRO A 43 10.67 -8.79 -15.80
N THR A 44 10.93 -7.55 -16.25
CA THR A 44 10.76 -7.18 -17.66
C THR A 44 11.60 -8.14 -18.51
N PRO A 45 11.04 -8.80 -19.54
CA PRO A 45 11.84 -9.64 -20.41
C PRO A 45 12.97 -8.80 -20.99
N GLU A 46 14.22 -9.23 -20.80
CA GLU A 46 15.38 -8.55 -21.37
C GLU A 46 15.15 -8.42 -22.88
N ARG A 47 15.09 -7.17 -23.37
CA ARG A 47 14.97 -6.91 -24.79
C ARG A 47 16.30 -7.34 -25.42
N PRO A 48 16.32 -8.22 -26.43
CA PRO A 48 17.56 -8.56 -27.11
C PRO A 48 18.16 -7.28 -27.69
N THR A 49 19.37 -6.93 -27.28
CA THR A 49 20.19 -5.85 -27.85
C THR A 49 20.76 -6.23 -29.19
#